data_AF-A0A0F9KZQ6-F1
#
_entry.id   AF-A0A0F9KZQ6-F1
#
_cell.length_a   1.000
_cell.length_b   1.000
_cell.length_c   1.000
_cell.angle_alpha   90.00
_cell.angle_beta   90.00
_cell.angle_gamma   90.00
#
_symmetry.space_group_name_H-M   'P 1'
#
loop_
_entity.id
_entity.type
_entity.pdbx_description
1 polymer ?
#
loop_
_entity_poly.entity_id
_entity_poly.type
_entity_poly.pdbx_seq_one_letter_code
_entity_poly.pdbx_strand_id
1 'polypeptide(L)'
;MTYTEHLGGKKNAVLKTGRIAYGGDGTDLYPINTDNEGNIKISVVETIETELFAPAVVAATTVSISSVISLVGVKKATFFIDHSKASTAAFTGNGPEYRVEVSQQSSENDTWRAIASFNAGSAVAASAAASSDAAAGTTLIKITSGTAIPARDIICFTNPASSAEWVRSTIASGTASFNVQEATRFAHASATGLFAGAEQFVVSVETEAFTRARVVINNVASSGTQPILARAACITEK
;
A
#
# COMPACT_ATOMS: atom_id res chain seq x y z
N MET A 1 -16.97 -49.16 4.80
CA MET A 1 -16.45 -49.93 3.65
C MET A 1 -15.60 -48.97 2.83
N THR A 2 -14.29 -49.18 2.83
CA THR A 2 -13.31 -48.27 2.23
C THR A 2 -13.26 -48.51 0.73
N TYR A 3 -13.48 -47.48 -0.09
CA TYR A 3 -13.19 -47.54 -1.52
C TYR A 3 -11.99 -46.65 -1.81
N THR A 4 -10.81 -47.27 -1.81
CA THR A 4 -9.62 -46.69 -2.44
C THR A 4 -9.54 -47.31 -3.83
N GLU A 5 -10.03 -46.61 -4.86
CA GLU A 5 -9.65 -46.93 -6.24
C GLU A 5 -8.41 -46.11 -6.60
N HIS A 6 -7.28 -46.79 -6.69
CA HIS A 6 -6.08 -46.24 -7.34
C HIS A 6 -6.24 -46.39 -8.86
N LEU A 7 -6.62 -45.30 -9.53
CA LEU A 7 -6.76 -45.23 -10.99
C LEU A 7 -5.43 -44.97 -11.69
N GLY A 8 -4.37 -45.71 -11.33
CA GLY A 8 -3.11 -45.65 -12.05
C GLY A 8 -3.27 -46.10 -13.51
N GLY A 9 -2.96 -45.22 -14.47
CA GLY A 9 -2.67 -45.60 -15.85
C GLY A 9 -3.82 -45.64 -16.87
N LYS A 10 -5.03 -45.16 -16.56
CA LYS A 10 -6.13 -45.10 -17.55
C LYS A 10 -6.19 -43.73 -18.24
N LYS A 11 -5.72 -43.66 -19.49
CA LYS A 11 -5.68 -42.43 -20.30
C LYS A 11 -7.03 -41.96 -20.87
N ASN A 12 -8.13 -42.71 -20.75
CA ASN A 12 -9.45 -42.33 -21.30
C ASN A 12 -10.62 -43.04 -20.58
N ALA A 13 -10.85 -42.75 -19.31
CA ALA A 13 -12.04 -43.22 -18.59
C ALA A 13 -13.16 -42.19 -18.71
N VAL A 14 -14.18 -42.45 -19.55
CA VAL A 14 -15.43 -41.68 -19.53
C VAL A 14 -16.28 -42.20 -18.37
N LEU A 15 -16.23 -41.52 -17.23
CA LEU A 15 -17.07 -41.83 -16.08
C LEU A 15 -18.49 -41.30 -16.35
N LYS A 16 -19.49 -42.20 -16.35
CA LYS A 16 -20.93 -41.87 -16.51
C LYS A 16 -21.55 -41.22 -15.26
N THR A 17 -20.75 -40.72 -14.33
CA THR A 17 -21.17 -39.98 -13.15
C THR A 17 -20.39 -38.68 -13.13
N GLY A 18 -21.10 -37.55 -13.11
CA GLY A 18 -20.57 -36.21 -13.35
C GLY A 18 -19.45 -35.80 -12.39
N ARG A 19 -18.21 -36.16 -12.73
CA ARG A 19 -17.00 -35.69 -12.07
C ARG A 19 -16.18 -34.88 -13.07
N ILE A 20 -15.92 -33.63 -12.73
CA ILE A 20 -14.94 -32.79 -13.41
C ILE A 20 -13.57 -33.24 -12.89
N ALA A 21 -12.69 -33.70 -13.78
CA ALA A 21 -11.30 -34.01 -13.45
C ALA A 21 -10.42 -32.84 -13.91
N TYR A 22 -9.56 -32.33 -13.03
CA TYR A 22 -8.52 -31.37 -13.38
C TYR A 22 -7.18 -32.11 -13.45
N GLY A 23 -6.50 -32.00 -14.59
CA GLY A 23 -5.14 -32.49 -14.79
C GLY A 23 -4.30 -31.34 -15.34
N GLY A 24 -3.22 -31.00 -14.65
CA GLY A 24 -2.28 -29.96 -15.10
C GLY A 24 -1.46 -30.37 -16.33
N ASP A 25 -1.35 -31.66 -16.62
CA ASP A 25 -0.56 -32.21 -17.74
C ASP A 25 -1.15 -33.49 -18.37
N GLY A 26 -2.34 -33.92 -17.94
CA GLY A 26 -3.03 -35.11 -18.45
C GLY A 26 -2.44 -36.47 -18.00
N THR A 27 -1.50 -36.51 -17.05
CA THR A 27 -0.93 -37.76 -16.54
C THR A 27 -1.63 -38.28 -15.28
N ASP A 28 -2.08 -37.37 -14.42
CA ASP A 28 -2.83 -37.69 -13.20
C ASP A 28 -4.20 -36.99 -13.18
N LEU A 29 -5.24 -37.74 -12.82
CA LEU A 29 -6.58 -37.23 -12.56
C LEU A 29 -6.78 -37.10 -11.05
N TYR A 30 -6.91 -35.88 -10.54
CA TYR A 30 -7.25 -35.64 -9.14
C TYR A 30 -8.78 -35.51 -9.00
N PRO A 31 -9.44 -36.31 -8.15
CA PRO A 31 -10.87 -36.19 -7.94
C PRO A 31 -11.17 -34.86 -7.23
N ILE A 32 -12.04 -34.04 -7.82
CA ILE A 32 -12.64 -32.90 -7.13
C ILE A 32 -13.80 -33.44 -6.31
N ASN A 33 -13.73 -33.28 -4.98
CA ASN A 33 -14.83 -33.67 -4.09
C ASN A 33 -15.98 -32.67 -4.23
N THR A 34 -17.18 -33.19 -4.50
CA THR A 34 -18.44 -32.46 -4.36
C THR A 34 -18.98 -32.62 -2.94
N ASP A 35 -19.84 -31.71 -2.49
CA ASP A 35 -20.59 -31.92 -1.26
C ASP A 35 -21.63 -33.05 -1.39
N ASN A 36 -22.37 -33.33 -0.32
CA ASN A 36 -23.40 -34.39 -0.26
C ASN A 36 -24.56 -34.17 -1.24
N GLU A 37 -24.68 -32.98 -1.83
CA GLU A 37 -25.69 -32.61 -2.82
C GLU A 37 -25.13 -32.61 -4.25
N GLY A 38 -23.85 -32.92 -4.43
CA GLY A 38 -23.19 -32.94 -5.74
C GLY A 38 -22.68 -31.58 -6.20
N ASN A 39 -22.64 -30.57 -5.33
CA ASN A 39 -22.15 -29.24 -5.68
C ASN A 39 -20.63 -29.11 -5.45
N ILE A 40 -19.97 -28.35 -6.32
CA ILE A 40 -18.58 -27.92 -6.11
C ILE A 40 -18.63 -26.60 -5.37
N LYS A 41 -18.03 -26.54 -4.17
CA LYS A 41 -17.90 -25.29 -3.43
C LYS A 41 -16.74 -24.47 -4.01
N ILE A 42 -17.08 -23.43 -4.76
CA ILE A 42 -16.13 -22.42 -5.24
C ILE A 42 -16.19 -21.25 -4.25
N SER A 43 -15.07 -20.92 -3.61
CA SER A 43 -14.94 -19.67 -2.86
C SER A 43 -14.28 -18.64 -3.76
N VAL A 44 -15.00 -17.58 -4.08
CA VAL A 44 -14.42 -16.44 -4.79
C VAL A 44 -13.64 -15.63 -3.78
N VAL A 45 -12.33 -15.52 -3.98
CA VAL A 45 -11.50 -14.59 -3.22
C VAL A 45 -11.74 -13.21 -3.80
N GLU A 46 -12.37 -12.35 -3.00
CA GLU A 46 -12.58 -10.95 -3.36
C GLU A 46 -11.51 -10.11 -2.69
N THR A 47 -10.77 -9.35 -3.51
CA THR A 47 -9.78 -8.39 -3.05
C THR A 47 -10.32 -6.97 -3.22
N ILE A 48 -10.39 -6.21 -2.14
CA ILE A 48 -10.89 -4.82 -2.14
C ILE A 48 -9.81 -3.91 -1.58
N GLU A 49 -9.49 -2.83 -2.29
CA GLU A 49 -8.67 -1.75 -1.76
C GLU A 49 -9.56 -0.65 -1.16
N THR A 50 -9.24 -0.22 0.05
CA THR A 50 -9.92 0.87 0.76
C THR A 50 -8.91 1.93 1.16
N GLU A 51 -9.17 3.18 0.79
CA GLU A 51 -8.41 4.32 1.28
C GLU A 51 -8.80 4.59 2.75
N LEU A 52 -7.83 4.46 3.65
CA LEU A 52 -8.03 4.69 5.09
C LEU A 52 -7.75 6.14 5.46
N PHE A 53 -6.76 6.75 4.80
CA PHE A 53 -6.37 8.13 5.00
C PHE A 53 -6.00 8.73 3.65
N ALA A 54 -6.84 9.62 3.13
CA ALA A 54 -6.59 10.32 1.87
C ALA A 54 -5.30 11.16 1.96
N PRO A 55 -4.62 11.41 0.83
CA PRO A 55 -3.46 12.28 0.78
C PRO A 55 -3.72 13.63 1.47
N ALA A 56 -3.04 13.85 2.58
CA ALA A 56 -3.24 15.04 3.39
C ALA A 56 -1.96 15.47 4.09
N VAL A 57 -1.88 16.76 4.37
CA VAL A 57 -0.83 17.33 5.23
C VAL A 57 -1.20 17.05 6.68
N VAL A 58 -0.32 16.37 7.40
CA VAL A 58 -0.39 16.24 8.86
C VAL A 58 0.55 17.28 9.46
N ALA A 59 -0.02 18.16 10.28
CA ALA A 59 0.72 19.25 10.90
C ALA A 59 1.84 18.72 11.82
N ALA A 60 2.78 19.61 12.16
CA ALA A 60 3.76 19.32 13.19
C ALA A 60 3.08 19.08 14.53
N THR A 61 3.64 18.21 15.37
CA THR A 61 3.14 17.97 16.74
C THR A 61 1.68 17.52 16.82
N THR A 62 1.16 16.88 15.75
CA THR A 62 -0.19 16.31 15.74
C THR A 62 -0.17 14.80 15.54
N VAL A 63 -1.22 14.15 16.04
CA VAL A 63 -1.56 12.77 15.72
C VAL A 63 -2.80 12.78 14.84
N SER A 64 -2.71 12.14 13.68
CA SER A 64 -3.84 11.87 12.80
C SER A 64 -4.18 10.39 12.84
N ILE A 65 -5.46 10.06 12.87
CA ILE A 65 -5.95 8.68 12.87
C ILE A 65 -6.78 8.49 11.61
N SER A 66 -6.53 7.40 10.89
CA SER A 66 -7.28 7.04 9.69
C SER A 66 -8.75 6.70 10.00
N SER A 67 -9.54 6.49 8.96
CA SER A 67 -10.80 5.77 9.10
C SER A 67 -10.56 4.35 9.61
N VAL A 68 -11.59 3.75 10.20
CA VAL A 68 -11.57 2.38 10.70
C VAL A 68 -12.13 1.45 9.62
N ILE A 69 -11.41 0.38 9.32
CA ILE A 69 -11.88 -0.69 8.43
C ILE A 69 -12.35 -1.89 9.24
N SER A 70 -13.47 -2.50 8.81
CA SER A 70 -13.93 -3.77 9.36
C SER A 70 -13.09 -4.92 8.80
N LEU A 71 -12.66 -5.82 9.68
CA LEU A 71 -11.94 -7.05 9.34
C LEU A 71 -12.80 -8.30 9.54
N VAL A 72 -14.10 -8.14 9.85
CA VAL A 72 -15.02 -9.27 10.02
C VAL A 72 -15.13 -10.05 8.70
N GLY A 73 -14.76 -11.33 8.75
CA GLY A 73 -14.76 -12.20 7.56
C GLY A 73 -13.64 -11.91 6.57
N VAL A 74 -12.66 -11.08 6.94
CA VAL A 74 -11.42 -10.88 6.19
C VAL A 74 -10.39 -11.88 6.70
N LYS A 75 -9.70 -12.58 5.80
CA LYS A 75 -8.62 -13.50 6.14
C LYS A 75 -7.28 -12.81 6.23
N LYS A 76 -7.01 -11.90 5.29
CA LYS A 76 -5.76 -11.15 5.20
C LYS A 76 -6.01 -9.68 4.88
N ALA A 77 -5.19 -8.82 5.47
CA ALA A 77 -5.14 -7.40 5.16
C ALA A 77 -3.70 -6.97 4.88
N THR A 78 -3.50 -6.18 3.83
CA THR A 78 -2.23 -5.54 3.52
C THR A 78 -2.39 -4.03 3.55
N PHE A 79 -1.71 -3.39 4.50
CA PHE A 79 -1.69 -1.95 4.68
C PHE A 79 -0.52 -1.35 3.88
N PHE A 80 -0.81 -0.29 3.14
CA PHE A 80 0.16 0.55 2.47
C PHE A 80 0.14 1.93 3.10
N ILE A 81 1.30 2.45 3.46
CA ILE A 81 1.45 3.76 4.07
C ILE A 81 2.52 4.51 3.30
N ASP A 82 2.15 5.63 2.68
CA ASP A 82 3.12 6.51 2.04
C ASP A 82 3.43 7.70 2.96
N HIS A 83 4.71 7.95 3.14
CA HIS A 83 5.26 9.09 3.87
C HIS A 83 5.97 10.02 2.90
N SER A 84 5.83 11.33 3.09
CA SER A 84 6.78 12.30 2.59
C SER A 84 6.93 13.48 3.53
N LYS A 85 8.07 14.15 3.43
CA LYS A 85 8.28 15.45 4.07
C LYS A 85 7.53 16.50 3.27
N ALA A 86 6.89 17.44 3.96
CA ALA A 86 6.31 18.64 3.34
C ALA A 86 7.15 19.89 3.63
N SER A 87 8.45 19.69 3.93
CA SER A 87 9.39 20.73 4.33
C SER A 87 10.84 20.32 4.00
N THR A 88 11.71 21.32 3.86
CA THR A 88 13.15 21.16 3.61
C THR A 88 13.98 21.07 4.88
N ALA A 89 13.37 21.19 6.05
CA ALA A 89 14.05 21.03 7.33
C ALA A 89 14.08 19.56 7.76
N ALA A 90 15.16 19.15 8.44
CA ALA A 90 15.21 17.87 9.13
C ALA A 90 14.28 17.88 10.35
N PHE A 91 13.84 16.69 10.76
CA PHE A 91 13.23 16.52 12.07
C PHE A 91 14.31 16.58 13.17
N THR A 92 13.96 17.12 14.33
CA THR A 92 14.91 17.29 15.45
C THR A 92 15.12 15.98 16.24
N GLY A 93 14.13 15.09 16.23
CA GLY A 93 14.23 13.75 16.82
C GLY A 93 14.23 12.64 15.77
N ASN A 94 13.50 11.55 16.05
CA ASN A 94 13.18 10.54 15.05
C ASN A 94 12.28 11.12 13.95
N GLY A 95 12.04 10.41 12.84
CA GLY A 95 10.93 10.80 11.97
C GLY A 95 9.56 10.47 12.59
N PRO A 96 8.47 10.89 11.94
CA PRO A 96 7.12 10.58 12.40
C PRO A 96 6.93 9.07 12.54
N GLU A 97 6.13 8.67 13.52
CA GLU A 97 5.82 7.28 13.77
C GLU A 97 4.51 6.89 13.05
N TYR A 98 4.51 5.74 12.40
CA TYR A 98 3.35 5.13 11.76
C TYR A 98 3.03 3.82 12.46
N ARG A 99 1.79 3.65 12.91
CA ARG A 99 1.34 2.42 13.56
C ARG A 99 0.14 1.83 12.85
N VAL A 100 0.18 0.53 12.62
CA VAL A 100 -1.02 -0.24 12.27
C VAL A 100 -1.58 -0.79 13.57
N GLU A 101 -2.80 -0.37 13.90
CA GLU A 101 -3.49 -0.76 15.13
C GLU A 101 -4.71 -1.62 14.80
N VAL A 102 -4.93 -2.68 15.59
CA VAL A 102 -6.07 -3.59 15.49
C VAL A 102 -6.84 -3.63 16.81
N SER A 103 -8.10 -4.05 16.74
CA SER A 103 -8.94 -4.30 17.91
C SER A 103 -9.81 -5.55 17.68
N GLN A 104 -10.00 -6.34 18.74
CA GLN A 104 -10.89 -7.50 18.76
C GLN A 104 -12.35 -7.13 19.10
N GLN A 105 -12.61 -5.88 19.45
CA GLN A 105 -13.96 -5.39 19.70
C GLN A 105 -14.52 -4.74 18.45
N SER A 106 -15.84 -4.75 18.31
CA SER A 106 -16.57 -4.07 17.24
C SER A 106 -16.72 -2.55 17.46
N SER A 107 -16.55 -2.07 18.70
CA SER A 107 -16.66 -0.66 19.09
C SER A 107 -15.73 -0.36 20.28
N GLU A 108 -15.74 0.88 20.80
CA GLU A 108 -14.87 1.36 21.91
C GLU A 108 -13.42 1.67 21.50
N ASN A 109 -12.65 2.32 22.38
CA ASN A 109 -11.33 2.93 22.04
C ASN A 109 -10.17 2.47 22.94
N ASP A 110 -10.40 1.60 23.91
CA ASP A 110 -9.40 1.12 24.89
C ASP A 110 -8.71 -0.20 24.46
N THR A 111 -9.25 -0.87 23.44
CA THR A 111 -8.74 -2.18 22.97
C THR A 111 -7.83 -2.11 21.74
N TRP A 112 -7.43 -0.91 21.30
CA TRP A 112 -6.48 -0.78 20.20
C TRP A 112 -5.09 -1.27 20.63
N ARG A 113 -4.47 -2.11 19.80
CA ARG A 113 -3.12 -2.62 19.97
C ARG A 113 -2.34 -2.46 18.68
N ALA A 114 -1.12 -1.95 18.76
CA ALA A 114 -0.24 -1.87 17.61
C ALA A 114 0.27 -3.27 17.26
N ILE A 115 0.09 -3.68 16.00
CA ILE A 115 0.69 -4.91 15.45
C ILE A 115 1.98 -4.62 14.71
N ALA A 116 2.18 -3.38 14.29
CA ALA A 116 3.42 -2.89 13.69
C ALA A 116 3.59 -1.40 13.99
N SER A 117 4.85 -0.97 14.16
CA SER A 117 5.24 0.44 14.27
C SER A 117 6.50 0.70 13.47
N PHE A 118 6.56 1.84 12.79
CA PHE A 118 7.66 2.29 11.94
C PHE A 118 7.96 3.74 12.23
N ASN A 119 9.23 4.12 12.19
CA ASN A 119 9.63 5.52 12.14
C ASN A 119 10.15 5.83 10.75
N ALA A 120 9.67 6.93 10.18
CA ALA A 120 10.22 7.47 8.95
C ALA A 120 11.62 8.07 9.16
N GLY A 121 12.35 8.28 8.07
CA GLY A 121 13.66 8.91 8.07
C GLY A 121 13.62 10.38 8.52
N SER A 122 14.53 10.77 9.42
CA SER A 122 14.56 12.12 10.00
C SER A 122 15.33 13.18 9.19
N ALA A 123 16.19 12.74 8.27
CA ALA A 123 17.12 13.61 7.54
C ALA A 123 16.44 14.62 6.60
N VAL A 124 17.12 15.72 6.28
CA VAL A 124 16.66 16.71 5.29
C VAL A 124 16.24 16.03 3.98
N ALA A 125 15.08 16.38 3.45
CA ALA A 125 14.68 15.96 2.11
C ALA A 125 15.45 16.78 1.06
N ALA A 126 16.03 16.10 0.07
CA ALA A 126 16.39 16.77 -1.18
C ALA A 126 15.10 17.29 -1.81
N SER A 127 15.07 18.58 -2.13
CA SER A 127 13.86 19.23 -2.61
C SER A 127 14.14 20.10 -3.82
N ALA A 128 13.12 20.21 -4.67
CA ALA A 128 13.12 21.08 -5.82
C ALA A 128 11.69 21.60 -6.07
N ALA A 129 11.56 22.54 -6.99
CA ALA A 129 10.27 22.95 -7.49
C ALA A 129 10.20 22.66 -9.00
N ALA A 130 9.03 22.22 -9.48
CA ALA A 130 8.79 22.05 -10.91
C ALA A 130 9.04 23.38 -11.64
N SER A 131 9.88 23.38 -12.68
CA SER A 131 10.20 24.61 -13.43
C SER A 131 9.20 24.94 -14.53
N SER A 132 8.31 24.00 -14.85
CA SER A 132 7.19 24.17 -15.77
C SER A 132 6.05 23.25 -15.35
N ASP A 133 4.86 23.47 -15.90
CA ASP A 133 3.75 22.53 -15.74
C ASP A 133 4.16 21.14 -16.27
N ALA A 134 3.81 20.11 -15.52
CA ALA A 134 3.92 18.71 -15.91
C ALA A 134 2.51 18.16 -16.15
N ALA A 135 2.20 17.81 -17.39
CA ALA A 135 0.91 17.20 -17.71
C ALA A 135 0.81 15.78 -17.13
N ALA A 136 -0.40 15.33 -16.84
CA ALA A 136 -0.65 13.91 -16.57
C ALA A 136 -0.12 13.05 -17.74
N GLY A 137 0.46 11.89 -17.42
CA GLY A 137 1.11 11.03 -18.40
C GLY A 137 2.57 11.38 -18.71
N THR A 138 3.17 12.36 -18.02
CA THR A 138 4.56 12.77 -18.26
C THR A 138 5.54 11.90 -17.47
N THR A 139 6.66 11.53 -18.09
CA THR A 139 7.76 10.79 -17.44
C THR A 139 9.02 11.63 -17.21
N LEU A 140 9.19 12.76 -17.89
CA LEU A 140 10.31 13.69 -17.71
C LEU A 140 9.85 14.91 -16.91
N ILE A 141 10.38 15.08 -15.71
CA ILE A 141 10.05 16.19 -14.82
C ILE A 141 11.17 17.22 -14.88
N LYS A 142 10.82 18.46 -15.25
CA LYS A 142 11.75 19.60 -15.23
C LYS A 142 11.70 20.29 -13.87
N ILE A 143 12.86 20.59 -13.32
CA ILE A 143 13.00 21.26 -12.02
C ILE A 143 13.80 22.55 -12.13
N THR A 144 13.60 23.43 -11.16
CA THR A 144 14.43 24.63 -11.01
C THR A 144 15.85 24.19 -10.65
N SER A 145 16.85 24.66 -11.39
CA SER A 145 18.23 24.20 -11.25
C SER A 145 18.79 24.43 -9.84
N GLY A 146 19.39 23.42 -9.22
CA GLY A 146 20.16 23.59 -7.97
C GLY A 146 20.27 22.35 -7.08
N THR A 147 19.23 21.52 -7.04
CA THR A 147 19.23 20.28 -6.24
C THR A 147 19.10 19.07 -7.16
N ALA A 148 20.09 18.19 -7.15
CA ALA A 148 19.99 16.91 -7.84
C ALA A 148 19.04 16.00 -7.05
N ILE A 149 17.97 15.55 -7.69
CA ILE A 149 17.09 14.54 -7.11
C ILE A 149 17.79 13.17 -7.23
N PRO A 150 17.96 12.41 -6.15
CA PRO A 150 18.64 11.12 -6.21
C PRO A 150 17.91 10.14 -7.14
N ALA A 151 18.69 9.32 -7.85
CA ALA A 151 18.14 8.25 -8.67
C ALA A 151 17.55 7.13 -7.80
N ARG A 152 16.47 6.49 -8.26
CA ARG A 152 15.76 5.38 -7.60
C ARG A 152 15.04 5.75 -6.30
N ASP A 153 15.03 7.03 -5.95
CA ASP A 153 14.34 7.56 -4.78
C ASP A 153 12.83 7.72 -5.05
N ILE A 154 12.05 7.78 -3.97
CA ILE A 154 10.63 8.12 -4.05
C ILE A 154 10.50 9.62 -3.84
N ILE A 155 9.80 10.26 -4.77
CA ILE A 155 9.58 11.70 -4.81
C ILE A 155 8.09 11.94 -4.62
N CYS A 156 7.77 12.86 -3.72
CA CYS A 156 6.40 13.32 -3.53
C CYS A 156 6.17 14.68 -4.18
N PHE A 157 5.13 14.78 -5.00
CA PHE A 157 4.54 16.03 -5.45
C PHE A 157 3.55 16.50 -4.39
N THR A 158 3.72 17.71 -3.86
CA THR A 158 3.04 18.12 -2.62
C THR A 158 1.88 19.09 -2.78
N ASN A 159 1.61 19.60 -3.99
CA ASN A 159 0.61 20.65 -4.18
C ASN A 159 -0.32 20.42 -5.39
N PRO A 160 -1.66 20.43 -5.19
CA PRO A 160 -2.34 20.39 -3.89
C PRO A 160 -2.18 19.03 -3.20
N ALA A 161 -2.33 19.01 -1.87
CA ALA A 161 -2.26 17.78 -1.08
C ALA A 161 -3.26 16.72 -1.59
N SER A 162 -4.44 17.15 -2.04
CA SER A 162 -5.49 16.28 -2.61
C SER A 162 -5.10 15.58 -3.92
N SER A 163 -4.07 16.06 -4.62
CA SER A 163 -3.51 15.41 -5.81
C SER A 163 -2.03 15.07 -5.61
N ALA A 164 -1.62 14.92 -4.35
CA ALA A 164 -0.27 14.52 -4.07
C ALA A 164 0.01 13.12 -4.61
N GLU A 165 1.23 12.94 -5.10
CA GLU A 165 1.61 11.75 -5.83
C GLU A 165 3.03 11.35 -5.44
N TRP A 166 3.22 10.04 -5.23
CA TRP A 166 4.52 9.43 -4.96
C TRP A 166 4.98 8.71 -6.21
N VAL A 167 6.10 9.13 -6.75
CA VAL A 167 6.69 8.54 -7.97
C VAL A 167 8.12 8.13 -7.69
N ARG A 168 8.58 7.08 -8.37
CA ARG A 168 9.97 6.62 -8.28
C ARG A 168 10.80 7.25 -9.39
N SER A 169 11.93 7.86 -9.06
CA SER A 169 12.89 8.33 -10.07
C SER A 169 13.64 7.15 -10.70
N THR A 170 13.96 7.20 -11.99
CA THR A 170 14.75 6.16 -12.67
C THR A 170 16.21 6.58 -12.83
N ILE A 171 16.44 7.79 -13.34
CA ILE A 171 17.76 8.38 -13.59
C ILE A 171 17.70 9.88 -13.31
N ALA A 172 18.70 10.40 -12.59
CA ALA A 172 18.92 11.83 -12.43
C ALA A 172 19.59 12.39 -13.68
N SER A 173 18.84 13.10 -14.54
CA SER A 173 19.43 13.86 -15.64
C SER A 173 19.93 15.22 -15.12
N GLY A 174 21.02 15.21 -14.36
CA GLY A 174 21.64 16.42 -13.83
C GLY A 174 20.76 17.19 -12.83
N THR A 175 20.96 18.50 -12.74
CA THR A 175 20.29 19.37 -11.75
C THR A 175 19.06 20.09 -12.29
N ALA A 176 18.67 19.85 -13.55
CA ALA A 176 17.58 20.57 -14.23
C ALA A 176 16.36 19.68 -14.55
N SER A 177 16.51 18.36 -14.53
CA SER A 177 15.39 17.43 -14.73
C SER A 177 15.69 16.04 -14.17
N PHE A 178 14.66 15.23 -14.01
CA PHE A 178 14.77 13.80 -13.74
C PHE A 178 13.67 13.03 -14.44
N ASN A 179 13.90 11.73 -14.69
CA ASN A 179 12.86 10.84 -15.20
C ASN A 179 12.22 10.04 -14.05
N VAL A 180 10.93 9.75 -14.20
CA VAL A 180 10.17 8.86 -13.32
C VAL A 180 9.90 7.52 -13.99
N GLN A 181 9.73 6.47 -13.19
CA GLN A 181 9.55 5.10 -13.68
C GLN A 181 8.20 4.90 -14.33
N GLU A 182 7.18 5.50 -13.73
CA GLU A 182 5.81 5.48 -14.22
C GLU A 182 5.38 6.91 -14.47
N ALA A 183 4.59 7.09 -15.52
CA ALA A 183 4.07 8.39 -15.89
C ALA A 183 3.20 8.97 -14.77
N THR A 184 3.29 10.29 -14.53
CA THR A 184 2.50 10.93 -13.47
C THR A 184 1.00 10.74 -13.72
N ARG A 185 0.26 10.36 -12.69
CA ARG A 185 -1.20 10.23 -12.72
C ARG A 185 -1.86 11.60 -12.83
N PHE A 186 -1.34 12.59 -12.10
CA PHE A 186 -1.90 13.94 -12.06
C PHE A 186 -1.09 14.92 -12.90
N ALA A 187 -1.76 16.00 -13.29
CA ALA A 187 -1.08 17.18 -13.77
C ALA A 187 -0.59 18.01 -12.57
N HIS A 188 0.63 18.52 -12.65
CA HIS A 188 1.27 19.31 -11.61
C HIS A 188 1.65 20.67 -12.18
N ALA A 189 1.26 21.74 -11.51
CA ALA A 189 1.58 23.09 -11.95
C ALA A 189 3.07 23.40 -11.76
N SER A 190 3.56 24.41 -12.47
CA SER A 190 4.84 25.04 -12.18
C SER A 190 4.91 25.49 -10.71
N ALA A 191 6.12 25.50 -10.16
CA ALA A 191 6.41 25.73 -8.74
C ALA A 191 5.82 24.68 -7.76
N THR A 192 5.23 23.57 -8.24
CA THR A 192 4.87 22.44 -7.36
C THR A 192 6.11 21.94 -6.62
N GLY A 193 6.00 21.84 -5.29
CA GLY A 193 7.07 21.35 -4.43
C GLY A 193 7.29 19.84 -4.60
N LEU A 194 8.54 19.47 -4.82
CA LEU A 194 9.00 18.10 -5.00
C LEU A 194 9.95 17.75 -3.85
N PHE A 195 9.64 16.68 -3.12
CA PHE A 195 10.43 16.24 -1.98
C PHE A 195 10.84 14.78 -2.17
N ALA A 196 12.15 14.56 -2.26
CA ALA A 196 12.76 13.24 -2.30
C ALA A 196 12.94 12.67 -0.87
N GLY A 197 13.35 11.41 -0.77
CA GLY A 197 13.40 10.69 0.50
C GLY A 197 12.01 10.43 1.09
N ALA A 198 11.01 10.29 0.23
CA ALA A 198 9.71 9.75 0.61
C ALA A 198 9.83 8.22 0.84
N GLU A 199 8.95 7.66 1.66
CA GLU A 199 9.03 6.26 2.08
C GLU A 199 7.67 5.57 1.92
N GLN A 200 7.70 4.28 1.64
CA GLN A 200 6.52 3.42 1.57
C GLN A 200 6.68 2.26 2.54
N PHE A 201 5.75 2.15 3.48
CA PHE A 201 5.69 1.04 4.43
C PHE A 201 4.57 0.10 4.02
N VAL A 202 4.84 -1.20 4.12
CA VAL A 202 3.88 -2.25 3.79
C VAL A 202 3.80 -3.22 4.95
N VAL A 203 2.58 -3.54 5.39
CA VAL A 203 2.32 -4.51 6.46
C VAL A 203 1.22 -5.46 6.00
N SER A 204 1.54 -6.76 5.92
CA SER A 204 0.54 -7.80 5.68
C SER A 204 0.31 -8.60 6.95
N VAL A 205 -0.95 -8.82 7.31
CA VAL A 205 -1.35 -9.60 8.48
C VAL A 205 -2.52 -10.52 8.18
N GLU A 206 -2.55 -11.66 8.87
CA GLU A 206 -3.74 -12.49 9.00
C GLU A 206 -4.69 -11.85 10.02
N THR A 207 -5.97 -11.77 9.67
CA THR A 207 -6.93 -10.91 10.38
C THR A 207 -7.99 -11.66 11.16
N GLU A 208 -7.97 -12.99 11.17
CA GLU A 208 -9.01 -13.82 11.82
C GLU A 208 -9.19 -13.51 13.32
N ALA A 209 -8.14 -13.06 14.00
CA ALA A 209 -8.18 -12.70 15.42
C ALA A 209 -8.72 -11.29 15.69
N PHE A 210 -9.00 -10.48 14.67
CA PHE A 210 -9.31 -9.05 14.80
C PHE A 210 -10.63 -8.68 14.14
N THR A 211 -11.32 -7.69 14.70
CA THR A 211 -12.62 -7.22 14.18
C THR A 211 -12.47 -5.96 13.34
N ARG A 212 -11.46 -5.13 13.62
CA ARG A 212 -11.24 -3.87 12.93
C ARG A 212 -9.79 -3.41 13.02
N ALA A 213 -9.39 -2.57 12.07
CA ALA A 213 -8.06 -1.98 12.01
C ALA A 213 -8.10 -0.49 11.65
N ARG A 214 -7.00 0.20 11.93
CA ARG A 214 -6.73 1.59 11.54
C ARG A 214 -5.23 1.85 11.45
N VAL A 215 -4.87 2.97 10.84
CA VAL A 215 -3.51 3.50 10.83
C VAL A 215 -3.45 4.78 11.67
N VAL A 216 -2.45 4.87 12.53
CA VAL A 216 -2.13 6.08 13.29
C VAL A 216 -0.87 6.71 12.74
N ILE A 217 -0.94 8.00 12.45
CA ILE A 217 0.14 8.84 11.95
C ILE A 217 0.51 9.81 13.06
N ASN A 218 1.62 9.57 13.73
CA ASN A 218 2.07 10.29 14.91
C ASN A 218 3.26 11.20 14.57
N ASN A 219 2.97 12.45 14.19
CA ASN A 219 4.01 13.45 13.96
C ASN A 219 4.44 14.19 15.24
N VAL A 220 3.88 13.86 16.40
CA VAL A 220 4.43 14.30 17.69
C VAL A 220 5.79 13.63 17.95
N ALA A 221 5.92 12.36 17.55
CA ALA A 221 7.13 11.58 17.72
C ALA A 221 8.37 12.20 17.06
N SER A 222 8.18 13.05 16.04
CA SER A 222 9.30 13.65 15.33
C SER A 222 9.99 14.79 16.08
N SER A 223 9.35 15.29 17.16
CA SER A 223 9.83 16.39 18.01
C SER A 223 10.20 17.67 17.24
N GLY A 224 9.71 17.80 16.00
CA GLY A 224 10.00 18.91 15.10
C GLY A 224 8.80 19.82 14.86
N THR A 225 9.02 20.93 14.17
CA THR A 225 7.99 21.88 13.72
C THR A 225 7.55 21.64 12.27
N GLN A 226 7.94 20.50 11.68
CA GLN A 226 7.79 20.22 10.26
C GLN A 226 6.49 19.44 9.99
N PRO A 227 5.65 19.90 9.06
CA PRO A 227 4.54 19.10 8.58
C PRO A 227 5.04 17.95 7.71
N ILE A 228 4.19 16.94 7.57
CA ILE A 228 4.38 15.81 6.66
C ILE A 228 3.20 15.69 5.73
N LEU A 229 3.40 14.98 4.62
CA LEU A 229 2.32 14.51 3.79
C LEU A 229 2.25 12.98 3.93
N ALA A 230 1.04 12.46 4.10
CA ALA A 230 0.84 11.02 4.23
C ALA A 230 -0.46 10.57 3.58
N ARG A 231 -0.50 9.31 3.19
CA ARG A 231 -1.72 8.56 2.87
C ARG A 231 -1.62 7.14 3.40
N ALA A 232 -2.76 6.50 3.60
CA ALA A 232 -2.82 5.10 3.98
C ALA A 232 -3.97 4.40 3.26
N ALA A 233 -3.71 3.19 2.79
CA ALA A 233 -4.69 2.31 2.17
C ALA A 233 -4.57 0.89 2.72
N CYS A 234 -5.63 0.11 2.58
CA CYS A 234 -5.66 -1.28 2.97
C CYS A 234 -6.32 -2.12 1.88
N ILE A 235 -5.64 -3.19 1.47
CA ILE A 235 -6.19 -4.23 0.63
C ILE A 235 -6.65 -5.39 1.52
N THR A 236 -7.92 -5.75 1.45
CA THR A 236 -8.51 -6.87 2.19
C THR A 236 -8.84 -8.05 1.29
N GLU A 237 -8.55 -9.26 1.75
CA GLU A 237 -8.86 -10.53 1.09
C GLU A 237 -9.84 -11.34 1.96
N LYS A 238 -11.01 -11.69 1.41
CA LYS A 238 -12.06 -12.49 2.09
C LYS A 238 -11.93 -13.98 1.83
#